data_AF-A0A3C0NKB8-F1
#
_entry.id   AF-A0A3C0NKB8-F1
#
_cell.length_a   1.000
_cell.length_b   1.000
_cell.length_c   1.000
_cell.angle_alpha   90.00
_cell.angle_beta   90.00
_cell.angle_gamma   90.00
#
_symmetry.space_group_name_H-M   'P 1'
#
loop_
_entity.id
_entity.type
_entity.pdbx_description
1 polymer ?
#
loop_
_entity_poly.entity_id
_entity_poly.type
_entity_poly.pdbx_seq_one_letter_code
_entity_poly.pdbx_strand_id
1 'polypeptide(L)'
;IHLTNLWQLELMEKFNYVQSWIKWQMHKENYQEFLRNQVPEAIQNFDVLEANLQATKDYVALAYPGRVTLFRSTVQKPRFSHDPQLGWGNLVGGELEIHDAPGDHYGMLREP
;
A
#
# COMPACT_ATOMS: atom_id res chain seq x y z
N ILE A 1 -7.62 -8.84 -0.31
CA ILE A 1 -9.04 -9.20 -0.08
C ILE A 1 -9.26 -9.20 1.43
N HIS A 2 -9.95 -8.19 1.97
CA HIS A 2 -10.39 -8.15 3.37
C HIS A 2 -11.79 -7.53 3.40
N LEU A 3 -12.80 -8.36 3.11
CA LEU A 3 -14.22 -7.99 3.18
C LEU A 3 -14.75 -8.04 4.63
N THR A 4 -13.94 -8.51 5.58
CA THR A 4 -14.36 -8.82 6.95
C THR A 4 -14.65 -7.57 7.79
N ASN A 5 -14.13 -6.39 7.42
CA ASN A 5 -14.30 -5.15 8.20
C ASN A 5 -15.27 -4.13 7.55
N LEU A 6 -15.97 -4.52 6.48
CA LEU A 6 -16.98 -3.66 5.83
C LEU A 6 -18.10 -3.22 6.78
N TRP A 7 -18.35 -3.96 7.85
CA TRP A 7 -19.38 -3.65 8.84
C TRP A 7 -19.00 -2.52 9.78
N GLN A 8 -17.70 -2.23 9.94
CA GLN A 8 -17.17 -1.20 10.85
C GLN A 8 -17.12 0.21 10.24
N LEU A 9 -17.34 0.34 8.93
CA LEU A 9 -17.30 1.60 8.19
C LEU A 9 -18.64 2.35 8.28
N GLU A 10 -18.61 3.68 8.22
CA GLU A 10 -19.84 4.46 8.07
C GLU A 10 -20.47 4.25 6.68
N LEU A 11 -21.76 4.58 6.55
CA LEU A 11 -22.55 4.28 5.34
C LEU A 11 -21.94 4.92 4.07
N MET A 12 -21.38 6.12 4.22
CA MET A 12 -20.69 6.84 3.14
C MET A 12 -19.34 6.21 2.78
N GLU A 13 -18.62 5.66 3.76
CA GLU A 13 -17.34 4.99 3.57
C GLU A 13 -17.52 3.61 2.91
N LYS A 14 -18.59 2.87 3.25
CA LYS A 14 -18.99 1.64 2.53
C LYS A 14 -19.32 1.92 1.08
N PHE A 15 -20.07 2.99 0.81
CA PHE A 15 -20.40 3.40 -0.55
C PHE A 15 -19.14 3.76 -1.34
N ASN A 16 -18.24 4.55 -0.75
CA ASN A 16 -16.95 4.90 -1.35
C ASN A 16 -16.07 3.66 -1.58
N TYR A 17 -16.05 2.70 -0.65
CA TYR A 17 -15.33 1.44 -0.81
C TYR A 17 -15.85 0.61 -1.99
N VAL A 18 -17.17 0.42 -2.08
CA VAL A 18 -17.80 -0.34 -3.17
C VAL A 18 -17.60 0.39 -4.50
N GLN A 19 -17.71 1.71 -4.53
CA GLN A 19 -17.40 2.55 -5.70
C GLN A 19 -15.94 2.39 -6.14
N SER A 20 -14.98 2.44 -5.21
CA SER A 20 -13.56 2.22 -5.50
C SER A 20 -13.29 0.81 -5.99
N TRP A 21 -13.98 -0.20 -5.46
CA TRP A 21 -13.86 -1.59 -5.88
C TRP A 21 -14.42 -1.83 -7.28
N ILE A 22 -15.59 -1.27 -7.61
CA ILE A 22 -16.17 -1.32 -8.96
C ILE A 22 -15.27 -0.58 -9.95
N LYS A 23 -14.77 0.62 -9.60
CA LYS A 23 -13.81 1.35 -10.42
C LYS A 23 -12.52 0.55 -10.62
N TRP A 24 -12.01 -0.11 -9.58
CA TRP A 24 -10.83 -0.98 -9.66
C TRP A 24 -11.07 -2.17 -10.60
N GLN A 25 -12.25 -2.79 -10.54
CA GLN A 25 -12.62 -3.90 -11.40
C GLN A 25 -12.78 -3.47 -12.86
N MET A 26 -13.31 -2.27 -13.10
CA MET A 26 -13.50 -1.70 -14.43
C MET A 26 -12.22 -1.14 -15.06
N HIS A 27 -11.26 -0.67 -14.26
CA HIS A 27 -10.01 -0.06 -14.73
C HIS A 27 -8.78 -0.97 -14.57
N LYS A 28 -8.97 -2.27 -14.33
CA LYS A 28 -7.87 -3.24 -14.29
C LYS A 28 -7.01 -3.20 -15.57
N GLU A 29 -7.61 -2.88 -16.72
CA GLU A 29 -6.90 -2.69 -18.00
C GLU A 29 -6.06 -1.39 -18.03
N ASN A 30 -6.41 -0.35 -17.24
CA ASN A 30 -5.70 0.93 -17.19
C ASN A 30 -4.58 0.97 -16.12
N TYR A 31 -4.35 -0.13 -15.40
CA TYR A 31 -3.30 -0.18 -14.37
C TYR A 31 -1.90 -0.07 -14.98
N GLN A 32 -1.71 -0.68 -16.16
CA GLN A 32 -0.47 -0.56 -16.92
C GLN A 32 -0.22 0.89 -17.37
N GLU A 33 -1.26 1.62 -17.74
CA GLU A 33 -1.18 3.03 -18.15
C GLU A 33 -0.93 3.97 -16.96
N PHE A 34 -1.59 3.72 -15.82
CA PHE A 34 -1.29 4.42 -14.56
C PHE A 34 0.19 4.29 -14.18
N LEU A 35 0.76 3.09 -14.32
CA LEU A 35 2.15 2.85 -13.99
C LEU A 35 3.13 3.38 -15.04
N ARG A 36 2.80 3.33 -16.34
CA ARG A 36 3.57 4.05 -17.39
C ARG A 36 3.75 5.52 -17.06
N ASN A 37 2.72 6.15 -16.51
CA ASN A 37 2.72 7.58 -16.20
C ASN A 37 3.41 7.92 -14.86
N GLN A 38 3.64 6.93 -14.00
CA GLN A 38 4.22 7.10 -12.65
C GLN A 38 5.67 6.62 -12.56
N VAL A 39 6.08 5.70 -13.43
CA VAL A 39 7.34 4.98 -13.35
C VAL A 39 8.25 5.40 -14.53
N PRO A 40 9.52 5.77 -14.30
CA PRO A 40 10.46 6.10 -15.36
C PRO A 40 10.56 5.00 -16.42
N GLU A 41 10.79 5.39 -17.68
CA GLU A 41 10.84 4.48 -18.83
C GLU A 41 11.77 3.27 -18.63
N ALA A 42 12.89 3.48 -17.93
CA ALA A 42 13.88 2.45 -17.59
C ALA A 42 13.34 1.29 -16.73
N ILE A 43 12.19 1.45 -16.08
CA ILE A 43 11.57 0.44 -15.19
C ILE A 43 10.25 -0.09 -15.78
N GLN A 44 9.92 0.25 -17.04
CA GLN A 44 8.73 -0.24 -17.76
C GLN A 44 8.88 -1.70 -18.24
N ASN A 45 9.55 -2.56 -17.47
CA ASN A 45 9.44 -4.00 -17.68
C ASN A 45 8.09 -4.46 -17.09
N PHE A 46 7.06 -4.47 -17.94
CA PHE A 46 5.70 -4.84 -17.54
C PHE A 46 5.60 -6.25 -16.98
N ASP A 47 6.45 -7.17 -17.43
CA ASP A 47 6.47 -8.55 -16.92
C ASP A 47 6.92 -8.58 -15.45
N VAL A 48 7.97 -7.83 -15.12
CA VAL A 48 8.46 -7.69 -13.73
C VAL A 48 7.39 -7.06 -12.84
N LEU A 49 6.72 -6.03 -13.36
CA LEU A 49 5.65 -5.35 -12.64
C LEU A 49 4.47 -6.28 -12.37
N GLU A 50 4.02 -7.04 -13.37
CA GLU A 50 2.94 -8.00 -13.23
C GLU A 50 3.30 -9.13 -12.25
N ALA A 51 4.54 -9.63 -12.32
CA ALA A 51 5.05 -10.62 -11.37
C ALA A 51 5.03 -10.08 -9.93
N ASN A 52 5.46 -8.84 -9.71
CA ASN A 52 5.46 -8.21 -8.38
C ASN A 52 4.04 -8.00 -7.83
N LEU A 53 3.09 -7.61 -8.69
CA LEU A 53 1.68 -7.53 -8.30
C LEU A 53 1.10 -8.87 -7.90
N GLN A 54 1.44 -9.92 -8.65
CA GLN A 54 0.96 -11.27 -8.36
C GLN A 54 1.57 -11.77 -7.05
N ALA A 55 2.88 -11.62 -6.88
CA ALA A 55 3.57 -11.91 -5.63
C ALA A 55 2.94 -11.17 -4.43
N THR A 56 2.57 -9.89 -4.59
CA THR A 56 1.92 -9.11 -3.54
C THR A 56 0.53 -9.65 -3.16
N LYS A 57 -0.22 -10.18 -4.11
CA LYS A 57 -1.54 -10.79 -3.85
C LYS A 57 -1.44 -12.13 -3.16
N ASP A 58 -0.41 -12.90 -3.50
CA ASP A 58 -0.23 -14.28 -3.03
C ASP A 58 0.58 -14.34 -1.73
N TYR A 59 1.32 -13.29 -1.40
CA TYR A 59 2.16 -13.23 -0.22
C TYR A 59 1.33 -13.14 1.07
N VAL A 60 1.57 -14.11 1.97
CA VAL A 60 1.05 -14.13 3.33
C VAL A 60 2.21 -13.85 4.27
N ALA A 61 2.21 -12.67 4.88
CA ALA A 61 3.25 -12.28 5.81
C ALA A 61 3.22 -13.16 7.08
N LEU A 62 4.39 -13.65 7.48
CA LEU A 62 4.58 -14.38 8.73
C LEU A 62 5.10 -13.45 9.82
N ALA A 63 4.86 -13.82 11.07
CA ALA A 63 5.40 -13.09 12.21
C ALA A 63 6.94 -13.11 12.19
N TYR A 64 7.55 -11.96 12.43
CA TYR A 64 8.98 -11.77 12.50
C TYR A 64 9.38 -11.40 13.94
N PRO A 65 10.17 -12.25 14.64
CA PRO A 65 10.49 -12.03 16.05
C PRO A 65 11.59 -11.00 16.28
N GLY A 66 12.28 -10.55 15.22
CA GLY A 66 13.38 -9.60 15.31
C GLY A 66 12.92 -8.14 15.42
N ARG A 67 13.91 -7.24 15.41
CA ARG A 67 13.67 -5.79 15.33
C ARG A 67 13.42 -5.37 13.88
N VAL A 68 12.46 -4.47 13.68
CA VAL A 68 12.16 -3.82 12.40
C VAL A 68 12.20 -2.30 12.60
N THR A 69 12.86 -1.60 11.68
CA THR A 69 12.83 -0.15 11.59
C THR A 69 12.03 0.24 10.35
N LEU A 70 10.93 0.96 10.55
CA LEU A 70 10.02 1.43 9.52
C LEU A 70 10.24 2.93 9.26
N PHE A 71 10.68 3.28 8.05
CA PHE A 71 10.67 4.67 7.58
C PHE A 71 9.31 4.98 6.97
N ARG A 72 8.58 5.91 7.56
CA ARG A 72 7.20 6.26 7.22
C ARG A 72 7.14 7.66 6.64
N SER A 73 6.43 7.83 5.52
CA SER A 73 6.19 9.18 4.97
C SER A 73 5.25 9.98 5.88
N THR A 74 5.52 11.27 6.08
CA THR A 74 4.62 12.13 6.88
C THR A 74 3.31 12.43 6.17
N VAL A 75 3.31 12.44 4.84
CA VAL A 75 2.10 12.55 4.01
C VAL A 75 1.63 11.14 3.65
N GLN A 76 0.47 10.74 4.18
CA GLN A 76 -0.15 9.45 3.95
C GLN A 76 -1.40 9.58 3.08
N LYS A 77 -1.64 8.57 2.23
CA LYS A 77 -2.94 8.44 1.56
C LYS A 77 -4.01 8.10 2.61
N PRO A 78 -5.26 8.59 2.50
CA PRO A 78 -6.32 8.33 3.49
C PRO A 78 -6.55 6.85 3.81
N ARG A 79 -6.32 5.97 2.83
CA ARG A 79 -6.42 4.51 3.01
C ARG A 79 -5.43 3.95 4.05
N PHE A 80 -4.29 4.58 4.24
CA PHE A 80 -3.21 4.11 5.12
C PHE A 80 -3.08 4.92 6.41
N SER A 81 -3.75 6.07 6.50
CA SER A 81 -3.64 6.97 7.66
C SER A 81 -4.29 6.45 8.94
N HIS A 82 -5.11 5.40 8.86
CA HIS A 82 -5.83 4.85 10.01
C HIS A 82 -4.93 4.03 10.95
N ASP A 83 -3.83 3.45 10.44
CA ASP A 83 -2.89 2.66 11.23
C ASP A 83 -1.50 3.29 11.11
N PRO A 84 -1.01 3.97 12.17
CA PRO A 84 0.31 4.60 12.15
C PRO A 84 1.45 3.58 11.98
N GLN A 85 1.21 2.28 12.22
CA GLN A 85 2.18 1.20 12.06
C GLN A 85 2.07 0.51 10.69
N LEU A 86 1.17 0.96 9.80
CA LEU A 86 1.02 0.48 8.42
C LEU A 86 0.88 -1.06 8.31
N GLY A 87 0.25 -1.71 9.30
CA GLY A 87 0.04 -3.15 9.36
C GLY A 87 1.19 -3.97 9.97
N TRP A 88 2.30 -3.34 10.34
CA TRP A 88 3.47 -4.03 10.92
C TRP A 88 3.28 -4.47 12.37
N GLY A 89 2.40 -3.81 13.12
CA GLY A 89 2.21 -4.06 14.56
C GLY A 89 1.88 -5.51 14.93
N ASN A 90 1.11 -6.20 14.08
CA ASN A 90 0.73 -7.59 14.31
C ASN A 90 1.75 -8.61 13.77
N LEU A 91 2.74 -8.14 12.99
CA LEU A 91 3.74 -8.99 12.36
C LEU A 91 5.05 -8.99 13.14
N VAL A 92 5.40 -7.88 13.79
CA VAL A 92 6.66 -7.76 14.52
C VAL A 92 6.45 -8.24 15.95
N GLY A 93 7.05 -9.39 16.29
CA GLY A 93 7.06 -9.92 17.65
C GLY A 93 8.17 -9.35 18.53
N GLY A 94 9.16 -8.68 17.91
CA GLY A 94 10.22 -7.95 18.59
C GLY A 94 9.91 -6.46 18.70
N GLU A 95 10.92 -5.63 18.46
CA GLU A 95 10.80 -4.18 18.51
C GLU A 95 10.47 -3.59 17.13
N LEU A 96 9.45 -2.74 17.07
CA LEU A 96 9.10 -1.95 15.89
C LEU A 96 9.43 -0.49 16.16
N GLU A 97 10.47 0.03 15.52
CA GLU A 97 10.86 1.44 15.55
C GLU A 97 10.32 2.15 14.30
N ILE A 98 9.75 3.34 14.46
CA ILE A 98 9.18 4.11 13.34
C ILE A 98 9.88 5.47 13.26
N HIS A 99 10.44 5.79 12.10
CA HIS A 99 10.99 7.12 11.78
C HIS A 99 10.16 7.78 10.70
N ASP A 100 9.72 9.01 10.97
CA ASP A 100 9.01 9.81 9.99
C ASP A 100 10.00 10.50 9.04
N ALA A 101 9.79 10.32 7.73
CA ALA A 101 10.49 11.01 6.67
C ALA A 101 9.55 12.03 6.00
N PRO A 102 9.99 13.28 5.78
CA PRO A 102 9.17 14.31 5.16
C PRO A 102 8.70 13.94 3.74
N GLY A 103 7.50 14.36 3.40
CA GLY A 103 6.93 14.18 2.05
C GLY A 103 5.99 12.99 1.97
N ASP A 104 5.61 12.64 0.73
CA ASP A 104 4.77 11.48 0.45
C ASP A 104 5.62 10.24 0.11
N HIS A 105 4.96 9.12 -0.16
CA HIS A 105 5.60 7.85 -0.50
C HIS A 105 6.62 7.94 -1.66
N TYR A 106 6.43 8.86 -2.61
CA TYR A 106 7.33 9.03 -3.76
C TYR A 106 8.39 10.11 -3.52
N GLY A 107 8.07 11.11 -2.69
CA GLY A 107 8.95 12.23 -2.36
C GLY A 107 9.96 11.92 -1.26
N MET A 108 9.65 11.02 -0.33
CA MET A 108 10.48 10.76 0.86
C MET A 108 11.88 10.20 0.56
N LEU A 109 12.14 9.75 -0.67
CA LEU A 109 13.43 9.20 -1.11
C LEU A 109 14.23 10.15 -2.00
N ARG A 110 13.69 11.32 -2.34
CA ARG A 110 14.38 12.29 -3.20
C ARG A 110 15.45 13.04 -2.40
N GLU A 111 16.48 13.49 -3.11
CA GLU A 111 17.46 14.40 -2.55
C GLU A 111 16.75 15.70 -2.09
N PRO A 112 17.14 16.27 -0.94
CA PRO A 112 16.53 17.47 -0.37
C PRO A 112 16.82 18.76 -1.16
#